data_AF-A0AAQ3R0W2-F1
#
_entry.id   AF-A0AAQ3R0W2-F1
#
_cell.length_a   1.000
_cell.length_b   1.000
_cell.length_c   1.000
_cell.angle_alpha   90.00
_cell.angle_beta   90.00
_cell.angle_gamma   90.00
#
_symmetry.space_group_name_H-M   'P 1'
#
loop_
_entity.id
_entity.type
_entity.pdbx_description
1 polymer ?
#
loop_
_entity_poly.entity_id
_entity_poly.type
_entity_poly.pdbx_seq_one_letter_code
_entity_poly.pdbx_strand_id
1 'polypeptide(L)'
;MTSPEELNHLYTDISDNIANAMADILALCVEHKDGKREIGNITDKLRDIRGRFDSELQQLKTHAEWDTFTLAFFGETNAGKSTIIESLRILFKEESREALLQQHADDLEQFSKALTARLEQVREGLHALYSEYTGEVASIRQSTARLAQIIQSEAQERNAIVQAETDARTRLAQQETQARLELQQQEAAHRQQIVEAEAAAKRVLAEEESSARLALERHEASQRLDIARAHAISSLKARLSMFAIGGVLIGAGAAVAVLKFAGA
;
A
#
# COMPACT_ATOMS: atom_id res chain seq x y z
N MET A 1 52.10 76.58 35.43
CA MET A 1 50.81 75.99 35.82
C MET A 1 50.91 75.76 37.31
N THR A 2 50.21 76.53 38.12
CA THR A 2 50.21 76.34 39.58
C THR A 2 49.54 75.00 39.88
N SER A 3 50.15 74.17 40.73
CA SER A 3 49.59 72.84 41.02
C SER A 3 48.23 72.98 41.72
N PRO A 4 47.32 71.99 41.60
CA PRO A 4 46.07 71.98 42.36
C PRO A 4 46.29 72.11 43.88
N GLU A 5 47.44 71.66 44.35
CA GLU A 5 47.90 71.79 45.73
C GLU A 5 48.21 73.24 46.09
N GLU A 6 48.94 73.99 45.25
CA GLU A 6 49.22 75.42 45.46
C GLU A 6 47.96 76.28 45.53
N LEU A 7 46.96 75.98 44.67
CA LEU A 7 45.69 76.69 44.66
C LEU A 7 44.85 76.37 45.90
N ASN A 8 44.81 75.10 46.32
CA ASN A 8 44.16 74.69 47.56
C ASN A 8 44.83 75.28 48.80
N HIS A 9 46.15 75.39 48.81
CA HIS A 9 46.90 76.08 49.87
C HIS A 9 46.51 77.55 49.94
N LEU A 10 46.50 78.27 48.80
CA LEU A 10 46.11 79.69 48.76
C LEU A 10 44.70 79.94 49.31
N TYR A 11 43.71 79.11 48.95
CA TYR A 11 42.35 79.27 49.46
C TYR A 11 42.23 78.94 50.96
N THR A 12 43.01 77.99 51.45
CA THR A 12 43.07 77.65 52.87
C THR A 12 43.71 78.80 53.66
N ASP A 13 44.80 79.37 53.17
CA ASP A 13 45.47 80.52 53.77
C ASP A 13 44.55 81.75 53.86
N ILE A 14 43.69 81.97 52.85
CA ILE A 14 42.69 83.05 52.88
C ILE A 14 41.64 82.81 53.97
N SER A 15 41.13 81.58 54.12
CA SER A 15 40.16 81.24 55.17
C SER A 15 40.77 81.38 56.57
N ASP A 16 42.04 80.97 56.74
CA ASP A 16 42.78 81.11 58.00
C ASP A 16 43.07 82.57 58.34
N ASN A 17 43.42 83.41 57.36
CA ASN A 17 43.61 84.84 57.57
C ASN A 17 42.31 85.54 57.99
N ILE A 18 41.17 85.16 57.44
CA ILE A 18 39.86 85.69 57.87
C ILE A 18 39.54 85.24 59.30
N ALA A 19 39.89 84.00 59.67
CA ALA A 19 39.71 83.50 61.03
C ALA A 19 40.57 84.28 62.05
N ASN A 20 41.82 84.56 61.69
CA ASN A 20 42.74 85.35 62.52
C ASN A 20 42.27 86.80 62.68
N ALA A 21 41.86 87.46 61.59
CA ALA A 21 41.31 88.82 61.65
C ALA A 21 40.04 88.90 62.52
N MET A 22 39.19 87.87 62.47
CA MET A 22 38.00 87.79 63.33
C MET A 22 38.39 87.62 64.81
N ALA A 23 39.42 86.83 65.12
CA ALA A 23 39.94 86.67 66.47
C ALA A 23 40.55 87.97 67.01
N ASP A 24 41.30 88.71 66.18
CA ASP A 24 41.89 90.00 66.54
C ASP A 24 40.82 91.06 66.84
N ILE A 25 39.77 91.11 66.03
CA ILE A 25 38.64 92.04 66.24
C ILE A 25 37.88 91.73 67.53
N LEU A 26 37.71 90.44 67.85
CA LEU A 26 37.08 90.01 69.10
C LEU A 26 37.95 90.27 70.34
N ALA A 27 39.27 90.34 70.18
CA ALA A 27 40.21 90.67 71.24
C ALA A 27 40.27 92.18 71.57
N LEU A 28 39.74 93.05 70.71
CA LEU A 28 39.67 94.49 70.95
C LEU A 28 38.71 94.80 72.12
N CYS A 29 39.27 95.08 73.30
CA CYS A 29 38.51 95.49 74.48
C CYS A 29 38.05 96.95 74.35
N VAL A 30 36.86 97.17 73.80
CA VAL A 30 36.26 98.50 73.71
C VAL A 30 35.23 98.68 74.83
N GLU A 31 35.48 99.63 75.73
CA GLU A 31 34.59 99.88 76.88
C GLU A 31 33.32 100.66 76.51
N HIS A 32 33.36 101.41 75.41
CA HIS A 32 32.25 102.25 74.94
C HIS A 32 31.12 101.44 74.28
N LYS A 33 29.86 101.75 74.61
CA LYS A 33 28.67 101.01 74.14
C LYS A 33 28.54 100.99 72.61
N ASP A 34 28.78 102.12 71.94
CA ASP A 34 28.68 102.19 70.47
C ASP A 34 29.83 101.42 69.79
N GLY A 35 31.02 101.41 70.40
CA GLY A 35 32.15 100.64 69.91
C GLY A 35 31.94 99.12 70.02
N LYS A 36 31.31 98.64 71.10
CA LYS A 36 30.89 97.23 71.22
C LYS A 36 29.88 96.83 70.14
N ARG A 37 28.96 97.74 69.80
CA ARG A 37 27.96 97.51 68.75
C ARG A 37 28.60 97.41 67.37
N GLU A 38 29.53 98.29 67.03
CA GLU A 38 30.22 98.24 65.73
C GLU A 38 31.16 97.04 65.61
N ILE A 39 31.84 96.62 66.69
CA ILE A 39 32.60 95.36 66.72
C ILE A 39 31.68 94.17 66.42
N GLY A 40 30.51 94.10 67.07
CA GLY A 40 29.50 93.07 66.79
C GLY A 40 29.07 93.06 65.32
N ASN A 41 28.75 94.23 64.75
CA ASN A 41 28.37 94.37 63.34
C ASN A 41 29.47 93.89 62.38
N ILE A 42 30.74 94.18 62.68
CA ILE A 42 31.89 93.77 61.85
C ILE A 42 32.11 92.26 61.97
N THR A 43 32.05 91.70 63.17
CA THR A 43 32.17 90.26 63.41
C THR A 43 31.05 89.49 62.70
N ASP A 44 29.81 89.98 62.76
CA ASP A 44 28.67 89.36 62.07
C ASP A 44 28.88 89.34 60.54
N LYS A 45 29.28 90.48 59.95
CA LYS A 45 29.57 90.55 58.51
C LYS A 45 30.73 89.66 58.08
N LEU A 46 31.81 89.59 58.88
CA LEU A 46 32.96 88.72 58.57
C LEU A 46 32.59 87.24 58.66
N ARG A 47 31.76 86.86 59.64
CA ARG A 47 31.23 85.50 59.77
C ARG A 47 30.37 85.11 58.56
N ASP A 48 29.52 86.02 58.08
CA ASP A 48 28.69 85.78 56.89
C ASP A 48 29.53 85.67 55.60
N ILE A 49 30.59 86.47 55.48
CA ILE A 49 31.52 86.38 54.35
C ILE A 49 32.25 85.03 54.37
N ARG A 50 32.75 84.62 55.54
CA ARG A 50 33.42 83.32 55.71
C ARG A 50 32.50 82.16 55.35
N GLY A 51 31.27 82.15 55.87
CA GLY A 51 30.31 81.07 55.59
C GLY A 51 30.01 80.91 54.09
N ARG A 52 29.88 82.03 53.36
CA ARG A 52 29.70 82.00 51.90
C ARG A 52 30.96 81.53 51.18
N PHE A 53 32.12 82.05 51.54
CA PHE A 53 33.39 81.68 50.93
C PHE A 53 33.71 80.20 51.10
N ASP A 54 33.55 79.65 52.31
CA ASP A 54 33.78 78.23 52.58
C ASP A 54 32.80 77.34 51.80
N SER A 55 31.53 77.77 51.65
CA SER A 55 30.53 77.05 50.84
C SER A 55 30.88 77.06 49.35
N GLU A 56 31.29 78.19 48.79
CA GLU A 56 31.70 78.30 47.38
C GLU A 56 32.97 77.48 47.11
N LEU A 57 33.93 77.52 48.03
CA LEU A 57 35.15 76.71 47.93
C LEU A 57 34.83 75.21 47.95
N GLN A 58 33.88 74.77 48.78
CA GLN A 58 33.45 73.38 48.82
C GLN A 58 32.74 72.94 47.53
N GLN A 59 31.91 73.81 46.95
CA GLN A 59 31.27 73.54 45.65
C GLN A 59 32.30 73.40 44.54
N LEU A 60 33.30 74.28 44.51
CA LEU A 60 34.38 74.25 43.54
C LEU A 60 35.22 72.97 43.67
N LYS A 61 35.56 72.55 44.91
CA LYS A 61 36.28 71.28 45.16
C LYS A 61 35.50 70.04 44.72
N THR A 62 34.18 70.05 44.88
CA THR A 62 33.34 68.87 44.63
C THR A 62 33.00 68.70 43.15
N HIS A 63 32.89 69.79 42.39
CA HIS A 63 32.35 69.74 41.02
C HIS A 63 33.36 70.10 39.92
N ALA A 64 34.54 70.61 40.25
CA ALA A 64 35.55 70.86 39.25
C ALA A 64 36.38 69.60 39.00
N GLU A 65 36.38 69.13 37.75
CA GLU A 65 37.24 68.05 37.28
C GLU A 65 38.66 68.59 37.05
N TRP A 66 39.46 68.65 38.11
CA TRP A 66 40.84 69.17 38.05
C TRP A 66 41.83 68.22 37.37
N ASP A 67 41.45 66.94 37.22
CA ASP A 67 42.33 65.86 36.73
C ASP A 67 41.91 65.33 35.34
N THR A 68 40.89 65.94 34.72
CA THR A 68 40.36 65.48 33.44
C THR A 68 40.80 66.42 32.32
N PHE A 69 41.66 65.91 31.44
CA PHE A 69 42.04 66.63 30.22
C PHE A 69 40.86 66.63 29.23
N THR A 70 40.13 67.75 29.19
CA THR A 70 38.98 67.92 28.31
C THR A 70 39.40 68.48 26.95
N LEU A 71 39.16 67.72 25.88
CA LEU A 71 39.39 68.16 24.51
C LEU A 71 38.06 68.31 23.77
N ALA A 72 37.73 69.54 23.36
CA ALA A 72 36.53 69.85 22.60
C ALA A 72 36.85 70.05 21.11
N PHE A 73 36.14 69.32 20.24
CA PHE A 73 36.29 69.43 18.79
C PHE A 73 35.17 70.27 18.17
N PHE A 74 35.53 71.41 17.58
CA PHE A 74 34.61 72.28 16.85
C PHE A 74 34.89 72.26 15.34
N GLY A 75 33.84 72.37 14.52
CA GLY A 75 33.95 72.42 13.07
C GLY A 75 32.64 72.08 12.38
N GLU A 76 32.56 72.31 11.07
CA GLU A 76 31.39 71.96 10.25
C GLU A 76 31.22 70.43 10.10
N THR A 77 30.07 70.00 9.58
CA THR A 77 29.83 68.61 9.21
C THR A 77 30.84 68.20 8.12
N ASN A 78 31.34 66.96 8.17
CA ASN A 78 32.33 66.45 7.21
C ASN A 78 33.75 67.08 7.27
N ALA A 79 34.05 67.93 8.25
CA ALA A 79 35.41 68.46 8.48
C ALA A 79 36.40 67.43 9.08
N GLY A 80 36.01 66.16 9.18
CA GLY A 80 36.86 65.09 9.72
C GLY A 80 36.91 64.98 11.24
N LYS A 81 36.07 65.72 12.00
CA LYS A 81 36.01 65.61 13.49
C LYS A 81 35.89 64.17 13.97
N SER A 82 34.96 63.40 13.40
CA SER A 82 34.74 62.00 13.79
C SER A 82 35.97 61.14 13.53
N THR A 83 36.70 61.37 12.42
CA THR A 83 37.92 60.65 12.07
C THR A 83 39.07 60.95 13.03
N ILE A 84 39.19 62.18 13.52
CA ILE A 84 40.22 62.55 14.51
C ILE A 84 39.88 61.93 15.86
N ILE A 85 38.62 62.04 16.31
CA ILE A 85 38.16 61.40 17.55
C ILE A 85 38.46 59.90 17.51
N GLU A 86 38.14 59.25 16.40
CA GLU A 86 38.39 57.84 16.19
C GLU A 86 39.88 57.49 16.16
N SER A 87 40.70 58.30 15.48
CA SER A 87 42.16 58.14 15.48
C SER A 87 42.75 58.23 16.89
N LEU A 88 42.26 59.13 17.73
CA LEU A 88 42.70 59.26 19.11
C LEU A 88 42.28 58.05 19.96
N ARG A 89 41.05 57.57 19.79
CA ARG A 89 40.58 56.34 20.45
C ARG A 89 41.46 55.13 20.13
N ILE A 90 41.86 55.00 18.86
CA ILE A 90 42.77 53.95 18.41
C ILE A 90 44.17 54.15 19.01
N LEU A 91 44.71 55.37 18.94
CA LEU A 91 46.05 55.67 19.44
C LEU A 91 46.20 55.42 20.94
N PHE A 92 45.18 55.77 21.71
CA PHE A 92 45.16 55.59 23.16
C PHE A 92 44.63 54.22 23.61
N LYS A 93 44.29 53.34 22.67
CA LYS A 93 43.77 51.98 22.96
C LYS A 93 42.67 52.02 24.01
N GLU A 94 41.55 52.64 23.67
CA GLU A 94 40.37 52.69 24.55
C GLU A 94 39.94 51.26 24.95
N GLU A 95 40.42 50.79 26.10
CA GLU A 95 40.30 49.39 26.55
C GLU A 95 38.85 48.92 26.61
N SER A 96 37.94 49.83 26.98
CA SER A 96 36.50 49.57 27.03
C SER A 96 35.93 49.18 25.67
N ARG A 97 36.47 49.75 24.59
CA ARG A 97 36.04 49.46 23.22
C ARG A 97 36.71 48.20 22.67
N GLU A 98 37.98 47.96 22.98
CA GLU A 98 38.66 46.70 22.64
C GLU A 98 37.94 45.50 23.29
N ALA A 99 37.58 45.62 24.57
CA ALA A 99 36.79 44.60 25.26
C ALA A 99 35.42 44.36 24.62
N LEU A 100 34.71 45.43 24.22
CA LEU A 100 33.41 45.32 23.55
C LEU A 100 33.53 44.63 22.18
N LEU A 101 34.56 44.97 21.39
CA LEU A 101 34.81 44.36 20.09
C LEU A 101 35.12 42.87 20.22
N GLN A 102 35.86 42.49 21.27
CA GLN A 102 36.21 41.10 21.53
C GLN A 102 35.00 40.29 21.99
N GLN A 103 34.16 40.85 22.87
CA GLN A 103 32.90 40.23 23.27
C GLN A 103 31.98 39.98 22.07
N HIS A 104 31.84 40.97 21.17
CA HIS A 104 31.02 40.80 19.97
C HIS A 104 31.57 39.74 19.02
N ALA A 105 32.90 39.60 18.93
CA ALA A 105 33.52 38.55 18.12
C ALA A 105 33.23 37.15 18.69
N ASP A 106 33.34 36.99 20.01
CA ASP A 106 33.05 35.74 20.71
C ASP A 106 31.56 35.36 20.57
N ASP A 107 30.66 36.33 20.73
CA ASP A 107 29.22 36.14 20.54
C ASP A 107 28.91 35.68 19.10
N LEU A 108 29.53 36.30 18.10
CA LEU A 108 29.35 35.94 16.70
C LEU A 108 29.81 34.50 16.42
N GLU A 109 30.92 34.08 17.03
CA GLU A 109 31.43 32.71 16.92
C GLU A 109 30.47 31.71 17.58
N GLN A 110 29.94 32.03 18.76
CA GLN A 110 28.95 31.20 19.45
C GLN A 110 27.66 31.06 18.64
N PHE A 111 27.15 32.15 18.08
CA PHE A 111 25.97 32.11 17.22
C PHE A 111 26.21 31.24 15.97
N SER A 112 27.37 31.38 15.34
CA SER A 112 27.74 30.57 14.18
C SER A 112 27.78 29.08 14.51
N LYS A 113 28.42 28.71 15.63
CA LYS A 113 28.45 27.32 16.11
C LYS A 113 27.05 26.78 16.42
N ALA A 114 26.23 27.56 17.11
CA ALA A 114 24.87 27.17 17.46
C ALA A 114 23.98 26.99 16.22
N LEU A 115 24.10 27.87 15.23
CA LEU A 115 23.38 27.77 13.97
C LEU A 115 23.81 26.52 13.19
N THR A 116 25.11 26.26 13.11
CA THR A 116 25.67 25.08 12.44
C THR A 116 25.16 23.79 13.10
N ALA A 117 25.18 23.71 14.43
CA ALA A 117 24.66 22.56 15.17
C ALA A 117 23.16 22.33 14.92
N ARG A 118 22.36 23.40 14.88
CA ARG A 118 20.92 23.30 14.55
C ARG A 118 20.68 22.84 13.12
N LEU A 119 21.44 23.36 12.15
CA LEU A 119 21.34 22.92 10.76
C LEU A 119 21.67 21.43 10.61
N GLU A 120 22.69 20.97 11.33
CA GLU A 120 23.05 19.56 11.37
C GLU A 120 21.94 18.69 11.96
N GLN A 121 21.35 19.12 13.08
CA GLN A 121 20.24 18.41 13.70
C GLN A 121 19.01 18.31 12.77
N VAL A 122 18.70 19.38 12.04
CA VAL A 122 17.61 19.38 11.04
C VAL A 122 17.95 18.44 9.88
N ARG A 123 19.20 18.45 9.40
CA ARG A 123 19.67 17.58 8.33
C ARG A 123 19.56 16.10 8.72
N GLU A 124 20.01 15.74 9.91
CA GLU A 124 19.91 14.38 10.44
C GLU A 124 18.44 13.97 10.63
N GLY A 125 17.60 14.84 11.20
CA GLY A 125 16.18 14.59 11.35
C GLY A 125 15.47 14.33 10.01
N LEU A 126 15.78 15.12 8.98
CA LEU A 126 15.26 14.89 7.63
C LEU A 126 15.75 13.55 7.07
N HIS A 127 17.03 13.21 7.25
CA HIS A 127 17.58 11.94 6.77
C HIS A 127 16.87 10.73 7.41
N ALA A 128 16.64 10.78 8.72
CA ALA A 128 15.91 9.75 9.44
C ALA A 128 14.49 9.57 8.89
N LEU A 129 13.78 10.68 8.69
CA LEU A 129 12.40 10.69 8.21
C LEU A 129 12.29 10.17 6.76
N TYR A 130 13.25 10.53 5.90
CA TYR A 130 13.35 9.96 4.55
C TYR A 130 13.63 8.46 4.59
N SER A 131 14.56 8.01 5.43
CA SER A 131 14.87 6.58 5.57
C SER A 131 13.66 5.78 6.01
N GLU A 132 12.91 6.26 7.01
CA GLU A 132 11.68 5.62 7.48
C GLU A 132 10.64 5.51 6.36
N TYR A 133 10.36 6.61 5.66
CA TYR A 133 9.38 6.63 4.58
C TYR A 133 9.77 5.70 3.42
N THR A 134 11.06 5.66 3.05
CA THR A 134 11.53 4.72 2.02
C THR A 134 11.36 3.26 2.46
N GLY A 135 11.55 2.96 3.75
CA GLY A 135 11.30 1.65 4.34
C GLY A 135 9.82 1.26 4.29
N GLU A 136 8.91 2.17 4.67
CA GLU A 136 7.47 1.95 4.58
C GLU A 136 7.01 1.71 3.14
N VAL A 137 7.45 2.54 2.20
CA VAL A 137 7.12 2.38 0.77
C VAL A 137 7.64 1.04 0.24
N ALA A 138 8.84 0.61 0.65
CA ALA A 138 9.37 -0.70 0.27
C ALA A 138 8.51 -1.86 0.82
N SER A 139 8.08 -1.77 2.08
CA SER A 139 7.18 -2.74 2.72
C SER A 139 5.82 -2.82 2.02
N ILE A 140 5.23 -1.67 1.68
CA ILE A 140 3.98 -1.59 0.92
C ILE A 140 4.16 -2.24 -0.45
N ARG A 141 5.23 -1.91 -1.19
CA ARG A 141 5.52 -2.53 -2.49
C ARG A 141 5.66 -4.04 -2.39
N GLN A 142 6.33 -4.56 -1.35
CA GLN A 142 6.46 -5.99 -1.12
C GLN A 142 5.10 -6.64 -0.84
N SER A 143 4.28 -6.02 -0.01
CA SER A 143 2.93 -6.50 0.32
C SER A 143 2.03 -6.53 -0.92
N THR A 144 2.06 -5.48 -1.74
CA THR A 144 1.33 -5.42 -3.01
C THR A 144 1.81 -6.50 -3.98
N ALA A 145 3.12 -6.77 -4.06
CA ALA A 145 3.65 -7.86 -4.89
C ALA A 145 3.18 -9.25 -4.41
N ARG A 146 3.14 -9.48 -3.09
CA ARG A 146 2.58 -10.72 -2.51
C ARG A 146 1.09 -10.87 -2.84
N LEU A 147 0.31 -9.80 -2.71
CA LEU A 147 -1.12 -9.82 -3.06
C LEU A 147 -1.32 -10.14 -4.55
N ALA A 148 -0.51 -9.57 -5.44
CA ALA A 148 -0.57 -9.88 -6.86
C ALA A 148 -0.29 -11.37 -7.15
N GLN A 149 0.71 -11.95 -6.46
CA GLN A 149 0.99 -13.39 -6.57
C GLN A 149 -0.17 -14.25 -6.06
N ILE A 150 -0.78 -13.90 -4.93
CA ILE A 150 -1.92 -14.64 -4.36
C ILE A 150 -3.12 -14.58 -5.32
N ILE A 151 -3.43 -13.40 -5.87
CA ILE A 151 -4.53 -13.24 -6.84
C ILE A 151 -4.25 -14.09 -8.09
N GLN A 152 -3.00 -14.13 -8.54
CA GLN A 152 -2.63 -14.94 -9.70
C GLN A 152 -2.75 -16.45 -9.43
N SER A 153 -2.32 -16.93 -8.25
CA SER A 153 -2.49 -18.35 -7.90
C SER A 153 -3.96 -18.71 -7.74
N GLU A 154 -4.75 -17.86 -7.10
CA GLU A 154 -6.19 -18.09 -6.93
C GLU A 154 -6.92 -18.11 -8.29
N ALA A 155 -6.56 -17.23 -9.21
CA ALA A 155 -7.10 -17.25 -10.57
C ALA A 155 -6.74 -18.54 -11.31
N GLN A 156 -5.50 -19.03 -11.16
CA GLN A 156 -5.08 -20.30 -11.75
C GLN A 156 -5.84 -21.50 -11.18
N GLU A 157 -6.00 -21.56 -9.85
CA GLU A 157 -6.77 -22.62 -9.18
C GLU A 157 -8.24 -22.60 -9.62
N ARG A 158 -8.87 -21.42 -9.64
CA ARG A 158 -10.25 -21.26 -10.13
C ARG A 158 -10.41 -21.74 -11.57
N ASN A 159 -9.47 -21.39 -12.45
CA ASN A 159 -9.50 -21.83 -13.84
C ASN A 159 -9.34 -23.35 -13.96
N ALA A 160 -8.45 -23.96 -13.17
CA ALA A 160 -8.26 -25.41 -13.16
C ALA A 160 -9.52 -26.15 -12.68
N ILE A 161 -10.20 -25.64 -11.65
CA ILE A 161 -11.47 -26.19 -11.17
C ILE A 161 -12.55 -26.11 -12.25
N VAL A 162 -12.70 -24.95 -12.90
CA VAL A 162 -13.70 -24.76 -13.98
C VAL A 162 -13.42 -25.69 -15.16
N GLN A 163 -12.16 -25.88 -15.54
CA GLN A 163 -11.78 -26.83 -16.59
C GLN A 163 -12.12 -28.27 -16.19
N ALA A 164 -11.73 -28.69 -14.98
CA ALA A 164 -12.03 -30.03 -14.48
C ALA A 164 -13.53 -30.31 -14.39
N GLU A 165 -14.33 -29.33 -13.96
CA GLU A 165 -15.78 -29.42 -13.94
C GLU A 165 -16.37 -29.55 -15.34
N THR A 166 -15.89 -28.73 -16.29
CA THR A 166 -16.33 -28.78 -17.68
C THR A 166 -16.04 -30.16 -18.28
N ASP A 167 -14.82 -30.66 -18.11
CA ASP A 167 -14.39 -31.99 -18.61
C ASP A 167 -15.17 -33.14 -17.97
N ALA A 168 -15.53 -33.03 -16.68
CA ALA A 168 -16.38 -33.99 -16.01
C ALA A 168 -17.80 -33.99 -16.60
N ARG A 169 -18.37 -32.80 -16.85
CA ARG A 169 -19.69 -32.66 -17.47
C ARG A 169 -19.71 -33.23 -18.90
N THR A 170 -18.70 -32.97 -19.72
CA THR A 170 -18.62 -33.55 -21.07
C THR A 170 -18.50 -35.07 -21.04
N ARG A 171 -17.67 -35.62 -20.13
CA ARG A 171 -17.54 -37.06 -19.97
C ARG A 171 -18.84 -37.72 -19.53
N LEU A 172 -19.54 -37.15 -18.55
CA LEU A 172 -20.86 -37.65 -18.12
C LEU A 172 -21.87 -37.61 -19.26
N ALA A 173 -21.95 -36.51 -20.01
CA ALA A 173 -22.85 -36.42 -21.16
C ALA A 173 -22.53 -37.46 -22.25
N GLN A 174 -21.25 -37.73 -22.51
CA GLN A 174 -20.82 -38.79 -23.43
C GLN A 174 -21.21 -40.17 -22.93
N GLN A 175 -20.99 -40.46 -21.64
CA GLN A 175 -21.37 -41.74 -21.03
C GLN A 175 -22.88 -41.96 -21.07
N GLU A 176 -23.68 -40.94 -20.74
CA GLU A 176 -25.15 -41.02 -20.82
C GLU A 176 -25.62 -41.26 -22.26
N THR A 177 -25.02 -40.58 -23.24
CA THR A 177 -25.37 -40.76 -24.65
C THR A 177 -25.01 -42.17 -25.13
N GLN A 178 -23.84 -42.66 -24.75
CA GLN A 178 -23.39 -44.01 -25.08
C GLN A 178 -24.28 -45.09 -24.44
N ALA A 179 -24.61 -44.95 -23.16
CA ALA A 179 -25.50 -45.88 -22.46
C ALA A 179 -26.91 -45.90 -23.08
N ARG A 180 -27.43 -44.74 -23.50
CA ARG A 180 -28.71 -44.66 -24.24
C ARG A 180 -28.65 -45.37 -25.58
N LEU A 181 -27.55 -45.22 -26.32
CA LEU A 181 -27.35 -45.89 -27.60
C LEU A 181 -27.29 -47.42 -27.43
N GLU A 182 -26.55 -47.89 -26.43
CA GLU A 182 -26.45 -49.33 -26.11
C GLU A 182 -27.81 -49.92 -25.72
N LEU A 183 -28.58 -49.22 -24.88
CA LEU A 183 -29.94 -49.64 -24.52
C LEU A 183 -30.85 -49.71 -25.76
N GLN A 184 -30.80 -48.70 -26.63
CA GLN A 184 -31.58 -48.67 -27.87
C GLN A 184 -31.18 -49.83 -28.82
N GLN A 185 -29.90 -50.16 -28.91
CA GLN A 185 -29.42 -51.30 -29.70
C GLN A 185 -29.88 -52.64 -29.11
N GLN A 186 -29.85 -52.80 -27.78
CA GLN A 186 -30.35 -53.99 -27.10
C GLN A 186 -31.86 -54.15 -27.31
N GLU A 187 -32.65 -53.08 -27.18
CA GLU A 187 -34.09 -53.11 -27.46
C GLU A 187 -34.38 -53.46 -28.93
N ALA A 188 -33.62 -52.90 -29.87
CA ALA A 188 -33.76 -53.21 -31.29
C ALA A 188 -33.42 -54.68 -31.57
N ALA A 189 -32.33 -55.20 -31.00
CA ALA A 189 -31.93 -56.60 -31.11
C ALA A 189 -32.98 -57.54 -30.50
N HIS A 190 -33.50 -57.21 -29.32
CA HIS A 190 -34.56 -57.99 -28.68
C HIS A 190 -35.85 -57.98 -29.52
N ARG A 191 -36.24 -56.84 -30.08
CA ARG A 191 -37.40 -56.75 -31.00
C ARG A 191 -37.18 -57.63 -32.23
N GLN A 192 -35.99 -57.60 -32.82
CA GLN A 192 -35.66 -58.44 -33.96
C GLN A 192 -35.75 -59.94 -33.62
N GLN A 193 -35.21 -60.36 -32.46
CA GLN A 193 -35.32 -61.74 -31.99
C GLN A 193 -36.78 -62.19 -31.79
N ILE A 194 -37.64 -61.33 -31.23
CA ILE A 194 -39.08 -61.62 -31.12
C ILE A 194 -39.69 -61.83 -32.51
N VAL A 195 -39.42 -60.93 -33.46
CA VAL A 195 -39.95 -61.03 -34.83
C VAL A 195 -39.46 -62.31 -35.52
N GLU A 196 -38.19 -62.67 -35.37
CA GLU A 196 -37.62 -63.91 -35.91
C GLU A 196 -38.24 -65.16 -35.26
N ALA A 197 -38.43 -65.16 -33.94
CA ALA A 197 -39.08 -66.25 -33.22
C ALA A 197 -40.56 -66.41 -33.62
N GLU A 198 -41.30 -65.31 -33.78
CA GLU A 198 -42.66 -65.32 -34.29
C GLU A 198 -42.73 -65.85 -35.72
N ALA A 199 -41.80 -65.44 -36.59
CA ALA A 199 -41.73 -65.93 -37.97
C ALA A 199 -41.39 -67.43 -38.02
N ALA A 200 -40.46 -67.90 -37.19
CA ALA A 200 -40.12 -69.32 -37.06
C ALA A 200 -41.31 -70.14 -36.56
N ALA A 201 -42.00 -69.68 -35.51
CA ALA A 201 -43.21 -70.34 -35.00
C ALA A 201 -44.31 -70.43 -36.07
N LYS A 202 -44.53 -69.36 -36.85
CA LYS A 202 -45.47 -69.38 -37.99
C LYS A 202 -45.06 -70.39 -39.08
N ARG A 203 -43.77 -70.56 -39.35
CA ARG A 203 -43.28 -71.58 -40.31
C ARG A 203 -43.53 -72.99 -39.80
N VAL A 204 -43.23 -73.27 -38.52
CA VAL A 204 -43.50 -74.57 -37.90
C VAL A 204 -45.00 -74.88 -37.94
N LEU A 205 -45.85 -73.92 -37.58
CA LEU A 205 -47.31 -74.09 -37.69
C LEU A 205 -47.75 -74.37 -39.13
N ALA A 206 -47.20 -73.66 -40.13
CA ALA A 206 -47.50 -73.93 -41.53
C ALA A 206 -47.02 -75.31 -42.00
N GLU A 207 -45.86 -75.77 -41.52
CA GLU A 207 -45.34 -77.12 -41.76
C GLU A 207 -46.22 -78.20 -41.08
N GLU A 208 -46.67 -77.97 -39.85
CA GLU A 208 -47.62 -78.84 -39.15
C GLU A 208 -48.97 -78.88 -39.87
N GLU A 209 -49.51 -77.73 -40.30
CA GLU A 209 -50.76 -77.68 -41.08
C GLU A 209 -50.62 -78.39 -42.43
N SER A 210 -49.51 -78.18 -43.14
CA SER A 210 -49.28 -78.82 -44.44
C SER A 210 -49.07 -80.34 -44.31
N SER A 211 -48.33 -80.79 -43.30
CA SER A 211 -48.16 -82.21 -43.01
C SER A 211 -49.44 -82.88 -42.54
N ALA A 212 -50.27 -82.19 -41.73
CA ALA A 212 -51.60 -82.65 -41.35
C ALA A 212 -52.53 -82.77 -42.57
N ARG A 213 -52.52 -81.79 -43.48
CA ARG A 213 -53.26 -81.87 -44.76
C ARG A 213 -52.80 -83.05 -45.61
N LEU A 214 -51.49 -83.26 -45.73
CA LEU A 214 -50.93 -84.34 -46.54
C LEU A 214 -51.22 -85.73 -45.92
N ALA A 215 -51.28 -85.82 -44.59
CA ALA A 215 -51.73 -87.01 -43.88
C ALA A 215 -53.22 -87.30 -44.11
N LEU A 216 -54.06 -86.26 -44.12
CA LEU A 216 -55.49 -86.38 -44.46
C LEU A 216 -55.67 -86.86 -45.90
N GLU A 217 -54.98 -86.26 -46.87
CA GLU A 217 -55.02 -86.69 -48.27
C GLU A 217 -54.55 -88.13 -48.45
N ARG A 218 -53.48 -88.55 -47.76
CA ARG A 218 -53.03 -89.95 -47.76
C ARG A 218 -54.07 -90.88 -47.16
N HIS A 219 -54.76 -90.46 -46.12
CA HIS A 219 -55.83 -91.23 -45.50
C HIS A 219 -57.04 -91.38 -46.44
N GLU A 220 -57.43 -90.30 -47.12
CA GLU A 220 -58.49 -90.34 -48.13
C GLU A 220 -58.09 -91.20 -49.34
N ALA A 221 -56.84 -91.09 -49.80
CA ALA A 221 -56.32 -91.88 -50.90
C ALA A 221 -56.24 -93.37 -50.53
N SER A 222 -55.86 -93.72 -49.30
CA SER A 222 -55.87 -95.11 -48.84
C SER A 222 -57.28 -95.66 -48.73
N GLN A 223 -58.23 -94.89 -48.19
CA GLN A 223 -59.65 -95.26 -48.19
C GLN A 223 -60.18 -95.48 -49.61
N ARG A 224 -59.85 -94.62 -50.57
CA ARG A 224 -60.23 -94.80 -51.98
C ARG A 224 -59.60 -96.06 -52.59
N LEU A 225 -58.35 -96.38 -52.25
CA LEU A 225 -57.69 -97.60 -52.70
C LEU A 225 -58.37 -98.85 -52.13
N ASP A 226 -58.78 -98.83 -50.87
CA ASP A 226 -59.51 -99.93 -50.23
C ASP A 226 -60.89 -100.12 -50.85
N ILE A 227 -61.61 -99.04 -51.13
CA ILE A 227 -62.88 -99.08 -51.89
C ILE A 227 -62.65 -99.64 -53.30
N ALA A 228 -61.60 -99.19 -54.00
CA ALA A 228 -61.27 -99.69 -55.33
C ALA A 228 -60.85 -101.17 -55.32
N ARG A 229 -60.11 -101.63 -54.30
CA ARG A 229 -59.79 -103.05 -54.09
C ARG A 229 -61.04 -103.87 -53.80
N ALA A 230 -61.96 -103.37 -52.98
CA ALA A 230 -63.25 -104.01 -52.75
C ALA A 230 -64.07 -104.12 -54.06
N HIS A 231 -64.03 -103.08 -54.91
CA HIS A 231 -64.66 -103.06 -56.23
C HIS A 231 -63.95 -103.97 -57.26
N ALA A 232 -62.63 -104.12 -57.17
CA ALA A 232 -61.87 -105.05 -58.00
C ALA A 232 -62.14 -106.51 -57.62
N ILE A 233 -62.24 -106.81 -56.32
CA ILE A 233 -62.57 -108.15 -55.82
C ILE A 233 -64.01 -108.54 -56.20
N SER A 234 -64.96 -107.60 -56.19
CA SER A 234 -66.33 -107.86 -56.66
C SER A 234 -66.40 -108.06 -58.17
N SER A 235 -65.66 -107.29 -58.97
CA SER A 235 -65.63 -107.43 -60.44
C SER A 235 -64.87 -108.68 -60.92
N LEU A 236 -63.86 -109.16 -60.18
CA LEU A 236 -63.24 -110.47 -60.41
C LEU A 236 -64.20 -111.63 -60.09
N LYS A 237 -65.00 -111.53 -59.00
CA LYS A 237 -66.10 -112.47 -58.74
C LYS A 237 -67.15 -112.46 -59.86
N ALA A 238 -67.52 -111.29 -60.38
CA ALA A 238 -68.49 -111.15 -61.47
C ALA A 238 -67.96 -111.65 -62.83
N ARG A 239 -66.65 -111.54 -63.08
CA ARG A 239 -66.01 -112.08 -64.29
C ARG A 239 -65.82 -113.59 -64.23
N LEU A 240 -65.59 -114.18 -63.06
CA LEU A 240 -65.49 -115.65 -62.93
C LEU A 240 -66.84 -116.36 -63.16
N SER A 241 -67.97 -115.70 -62.92
CA SER A 241 -69.31 -116.25 -63.21
C SER A 241 -69.73 -116.18 -64.68
N MET A 242 -68.97 -115.48 -65.55
CA MET A 242 -69.35 -115.28 -66.96
C MET A 242 -68.58 -116.16 -67.97
N PHE A 243 -67.60 -116.97 -67.53
CA PHE A 243 -66.76 -117.80 -68.40
C PHE A 243 -67.19 -119.28 -68.51
N ALA A 244 -68.44 -119.64 -68.15
CA ALA A 244 -68.92 -121.02 -68.20
C ALA A 244 -69.63 -121.46 -69.51
N ILE A 245 -69.85 -120.58 -70.49
CA ILE A 245 -70.44 -120.95 -71.79
C ILE A 245 -69.77 -120.15 -72.91
N GLY A 246 -69.01 -120.83 -73.78
CA GLY A 246 -68.47 -120.27 -75.03
C GLY A 246 -66.94 -120.23 -75.08
N GLY A 247 -66.35 -121.26 -75.69
CA GLY A 247 -64.91 -121.50 -75.73
C GLY A 247 -64.11 -120.89 -76.90
N VAL A 248 -62.80 -120.88 -76.65
CA VAL A 248 -61.63 -121.11 -77.53
C VAL A 248 -61.37 -120.19 -78.74
N LEU A 249 -60.21 -119.47 -78.75
CA LEU A 249 -59.08 -119.64 -79.71
C LEU A 249 -58.02 -118.49 -79.61
N ILE A 250 -56.82 -118.86 -79.13
CA ILE A 250 -55.44 -118.65 -79.67
C ILE A 250 -54.88 -117.25 -80.01
N GLY A 251 -53.65 -116.98 -79.49
CA GLY A 251 -52.57 -116.22 -80.15
C GLY A 251 -52.03 -115.03 -79.32
N ALA A 252 -50.90 -115.10 -78.60
CA ALA A 252 -49.48 -115.16 -78.99
C ALA A 252 -48.83 -113.77 -79.30
N GLY A 253 -47.81 -113.41 -78.50
CA GLY A 253 -46.78 -112.37 -78.77
C GLY A 253 -47.13 -110.96 -78.28
N ALA A 254 -46.21 -110.09 -77.88
CA ALA A 254 -44.78 -110.16 -77.64
C ALA A 254 -44.40 -108.94 -76.77
N ALA A 255 -43.28 -109.04 -76.05
CA ALA A 255 -42.64 -107.97 -75.31
C ALA A 255 -42.22 -106.79 -76.20
N VAL A 256 -42.25 -105.55 -75.68
CA VAL A 256 -41.23 -104.53 -75.99
C VAL A 256 -41.02 -103.63 -74.76
N ALA A 257 -39.79 -103.67 -74.25
CA ALA A 257 -39.17 -102.65 -73.41
C ALA A 257 -38.56 -101.54 -74.28
N VAL A 258 -38.69 -100.28 -73.88
CA VAL A 258 -37.82 -99.14 -74.24
C VAL A 258 -37.93 -98.15 -73.06
N LEU A 259 -37.01 -98.09 -72.09
CA LEU A 259 -35.66 -97.48 -72.10
C LEU A 259 -35.62 -96.04 -72.66
N LYS A 260 -35.50 -95.04 -71.78
CA LYS A 260 -34.29 -94.19 -71.58
C LYS A 260 -34.57 -92.72 -71.27
N PHE A 261 -33.81 -92.26 -70.26
CA PHE A 261 -33.02 -91.02 -70.12
C PHE A 261 -33.75 -89.68 -70.29
N ALA A 262 -33.85 -88.90 -69.21
CA ALA A 262 -32.82 -88.04 -68.61
C ALA A 262 -32.64 -86.71 -69.34
N GLY A 263 -32.79 -85.62 -68.59
CA GLY A 263 -32.41 -84.28 -69.03
C GLY A 263 -32.97 -83.22 -68.10
N ALA A 264 -32.13 -82.77 -67.15
CA ALA A 264 -32.12 -81.51 -66.41
C ALA A 264 -33.32 -81.14 -65.51
#